data_AF-A0A8S3JH34-F1
#
_entry.id   AF-A0A8S3JH34-F1
#
_cell.length_a   1.000
_cell.length_b   1.000
_cell.length_c   1.000
_cell.angle_alpha   90.00
_cell.angle_beta   90.00
_cell.angle_gamma   90.00
#
_symmetry.space_group_name_H-M   'P 1'
#
loop_
_entity.id
_entity.type
_entity.pdbx_description
1 polymer ?
#
loop_
_entity_poly.entity_id
_entity_poly.type
_entity_poly.pdbx_seq_one_letter_code
_entity_poly.pdbx_strand_id
1 'polypeptide(L)'
;MPKLVEYINDFNGPTKDVLHHLVVQPIQGMIDIFSKYIEMIETTIDLNRIGNHEYVIKPGYDKDLAECRKKQDELESKMHDDLASVCEKLSSHLSSTPSRASMSKKNGTESSREPIRLVYDPKQGGWLYRINRKESATLQKQLPNITIQVTKKEGIFFQTPRLNELNGKYSTLNASYNET
;
A
#
# COMPACT_ATOMS: atom_id res chain seq x y z
N MET A 1 -20.76 13.29 10.06
CA MET A 1 -21.87 14.19 10.47
C MET A 1 -23.00 13.57 11.31
N PRO A 2 -22.99 12.29 11.78
CA PRO A 2 -24.04 11.81 12.71
C PRO A 2 -24.06 12.56 14.05
N LYS A 3 -22.85 12.81 14.60
CA LYS A 3 -22.68 13.51 15.88
C LYS A 3 -23.33 14.89 15.90
N LEU A 4 -23.34 15.62 14.78
CA LEU A 4 -23.94 16.95 14.71
C LEU A 4 -25.46 16.91 14.85
N VAL A 5 -26.11 15.91 14.26
CA VAL A 5 -27.55 15.70 14.38
C VAL A 5 -27.91 15.25 15.80
N GLU A 6 -27.10 14.38 16.41
CA GLU A 6 -27.23 14.00 17.82
C GLU A 6 -27.16 15.22 18.75
N TYR A 7 -26.14 16.09 18.59
CA TYR A 7 -26.00 17.31 19.40
C TYR A 7 -27.17 18.30 19.24
N ILE A 8 -27.78 18.39 18.06
CA ILE A 8 -28.92 19.29 17.82
C ILE A 8 -30.21 18.67 18.39
N ASN A 9 -30.35 17.34 18.38
CA ASN A 9 -31.50 16.66 18.97
C ASN A 9 -31.51 16.71 20.50
N ASP A 10 -30.34 16.80 21.14
CA ASP A 10 -30.20 16.98 22.59
C ASP A 10 -30.66 18.38 23.07
N PHE A 11 -30.86 19.33 22.15
CA PHE A 11 -31.33 20.68 22.48
C PHE A 11 -32.85 20.70 22.73
N ASN A 12 -33.24 20.78 24.00
CA ASN A 12 -34.64 20.99 24.43
C ASN A 12 -34.89 22.46 24.76
N GLY A 13 -35.11 23.28 23.72
CA GLY A 13 -35.50 24.68 23.83
C GLY A 13 -36.80 25.01 23.10
N PRO A 14 -37.37 26.22 23.29
CA PRO A 14 -38.61 26.65 22.65
C PRO A 14 -38.53 26.78 21.12
N THR A 15 -37.33 26.83 20.54
CA THR A 15 -37.09 26.90 19.09
C THR A 15 -36.80 25.54 18.44
N LYS A 16 -37.01 24.43 19.18
CA LYS A 16 -36.71 23.07 18.74
C LYS A 16 -37.38 22.70 17.42
N ASP A 17 -38.66 23.02 17.26
CA ASP A 17 -39.42 22.64 16.06
C ASP A 17 -38.89 23.35 14.79
N VAL A 18 -38.49 24.61 14.93
CA VAL A 18 -37.93 25.42 13.83
C VAL A 18 -36.54 24.91 13.44
N LEU A 19 -35.69 24.62 14.43
CA LEU A 19 -34.37 24.02 14.21
C LEU A 19 -34.46 22.63 13.58
N HIS A 20 -35.43 21.84 14.03
CA HIS A 20 -35.66 20.50 13.48
C HIS A 20 -36.05 20.57 12.00
N HIS A 21 -36.99 21.45 11.63
CA HIS A 21 -37.45 21.54 10.25
C HIS A 21 -36.44 22.20 9.29
N LEU A 22 -35.72 23.22 9.74
CA LEU A 22 -34.77 23.95 8.89
C LEU A 22 -33.38 23.30 8.80
N VAL A 23 -32.95 22.57 9.83
CA VAL A 23 -31.57 22.10 9.94
C VAL A 23 -31.51 20.57 10.02
N VAL A 24 -32.26 19.95 10.94
CA VAL A 24 -32.21 18.49 11.12
C VAL A 24 -32.77 17.75 9.90
N GLN A 25 -33.95 18.15 9.40
CA GLN A 25 -34.61 17.46 8.30
C GLN A 25 -33.81 17.50 6.98
N PRO A 26 -33.23 18.64 6.54
CA PRO A 26 -32.38 18.67 5.35
C PRO A 26 -31.07 17.90 5.54
N ILE A 27 -30.43 18.01 6.73
CA ILE A 27 -29.20 17.26 7.02
C ILE A 27 -29.47 15.76 7.04
N GLN A 28 -30.60 15.32 7.61
CA GLN A 28 -30.98 13.92 7.61
C GLN A 28 -31.20 13.40 6.19
N GLY A 29 -31.89 14.16 5.33
CA GLY A 29 -32.05 13.81 3.92
C GLY A 29 -30.70 13.72 3.18
N MET A 30 -29.74 14.61 3.49
CA MET A 30 -28.39 14.50 2.95
C MET A 30 -27.64 13.28 3.50
N ILE A 31 -27.77 12.96 4.78
CA ILE A 31 -27.16 11.77 5.40
C ILE A 31 -27.65 10.50 4.70
N ASP A 32 -28.93 10.40 4.36
CA ASP A 32 -29.48 9.24 3.69
C ASP A 32 -28.92 9.08 2.26
N ILE A 33 -28.74 10.20 1.53
CA ILE A 33 -28.08 10.22 0.22
C ILE A 33 -26.62 9.80 0.36
N PHE A 34 -25.89 10.36 1.32
CA PHE A 34 -24.49 10.02 1.55
C PHE A 34 -24.32 8.59 2.05
N SER A 35 -25.29 8.01 2.75
CA SER A 35 -25.23 6.63 3.21
C SER A 35 -25.14 5.66 2.04
N LYS A 36 -25.94 5.87 0.98
CA LYS A 36 -25.84 5.09 -0.26
C LYS A 36 -24.52 5.29 -0.99
N TYR A 37 -23.99 6.52 -0.97
CA TYR A 37 -22.70 6.82 -1.56
C TYR A 37 -21.54 6.14 -0.80
N ILE A 38 -21.62 6.11 0.53
CA ILE A 38 -20.67 5.39 1.39
C ILE A 38 -20.74 3.89 1.10
N GLU A 39 -21.94 3.30 1.02
CA GLU A 39 -22.12 1.89 0.67
C GLU A 39 -21.52 1.54 -0.71
N MET A 40 -21.71 2.41 -1.70
CA MET A 40 -21.08 2.28 -3.01
C MET A 40 -19.55 2.33 -2.90
N ILE A 41 -18.98 3.26 -2.13
CA ILE A 41 -17.53 3.32 -1.91
C ILE A 41 -17.02 2.06 -1.21
N GLU A 42 -17.70 1.60 -0.16
CA GLU A 42 -17.30 0.41 0.60
C GLU A 42 -17.37 -0.86 -0.24
N THR A 43 -18.28 -0.94 -1.22
CA THR A 43 -18.40 -2.09 -2.12
C THR A 43 -17.44 -2.02 -3.31
N THR A 44 -17.00 -0.82 -3.71
CA THR A 44 -16.14 -0.63 -4.89
C THR A 44 -14.67 -0.45 -4.57
N ILE A 45 -14.29 0.15 -3.43
CA ILE A 45 -12.88 0.49 -3.12
C ILE A 45 -12.29 -0.47 -2.09
N ASP A 46 -11.07 -0.95 -2.32
CA ASP A 46 -10.32 -1.73 -1.32
C ASP A 46 -9.69 -0.81 -0.26
N LEU A 47 -10.39 -0.66 0.86
CA LEU A 47 -9.96 0.19 1.97
C LEU A 47 -8.68 -0.30 2.66
N ASN A 48 -8.29 -1.57 2.49
CA ASN A 48 -7.09 -2.11 3.14
C ASN A 48 -5.80 -1.54 2.53
N ARG A 49 -5.84 -1.17 1.24
CA ARG A 49 -4.68 -0.65 0.49
C ARG A 49 -4.50 0.87 0.61
N ILE A 50 -5.49 1.58 1.16
CA ILE A 50 -5.40 3.03 1.40
C ILE A 50 -4.21 3.40 2.30
N GLY A 51 -3.86 2.55 3.26
CA GLY A 51 -2.69 2.76 4.13
C GLY A 51 -1.36 2.82 3.37
N ASN A 52 -1.27 2.22 2.18
CA ASN A 52 -0.11 2.26 1.30
C ASN A 52 -0.18 3.41 0.28
N HIS A 53 -1.14 4.33 0.43
CA HIS A 53 -1.46 5.40 -0.53
C HIS A 53 -1.89 4.88 -1.91
N GLU A 54 -2.48 3.68 -1.95
CA GLU A 54 -2.97 3.06 -3.17
C GLU A 54 -4.50 2.97 -3.14
N TYR A 55 -5.16 3.52 -4.16
CA TYR A 55 -6.61 3.49 -4.32
C TYR A 55 -6.96 2.49 -5.41
N VAL A 56 -7.41 1.30 -5.02
CA VAL A 56 -7.68 0.18 -5.94
C VAL A 56 -9.15 -0.21 -5.83
N ILE A 57 -9.75 -0.60 -6.95
CA ILE A 57 -11.10 -1.13 -7.01
C ILE A 57 -11.07 -2.57 -6.50
N LYS A 58 -12.08 -2.98 -5.75
CA LYS A 58 -12.20 -4.34 -5.26
C LYS A 58 -12.21 -5.33 -6.43
N PRO A 59 -11.47 -6.45 -6.33
CA PRO A 59 -11.44 -7.46 -7.40
C PRO A 59 -12.80 -8.09 -7.71
N GLY A 60 -13.78 -7.99 -6.79
CA GLY A 60 -15.13 -8.51 -7.00
C GLY A 60 -16.05 -7.63 -7.85
N TYR A 61 -15.61 -6.43 -8.24
CA TYR A 61 -16.44 -5.49 -9.01
C TYR A 61 -16.50 -5.85 -10.50
N ASP A 62 -15.37 -6.22 -11.10
CA ASP A 62 -15.25 -6.56 -12.52
C ASP A 62 -14.31 -7.75 -12.71
N LYS A 63 -14.67 -8.67 -13.62
CA LYS A 63 -13.86 -9.86 -13.94
C LYS A 63 -12.53 -9.49 -14.61
N ASP A 64 -12.52 -8.45 -15.44
CA ASP A 64 -11.32 -8.02 -16.15
C ASP A 64 -10.35 -7.34 -15.18
N LEU A 65 -10.87 -6.51 -14.26
CA LEU A 65 -10.10 -5.97 -13.14
C LEU A 65 -9.59 -7.08 -12.22
N ALA A 66 -10.38 -8.12 -11.96
CA ALA A 66 -9.96 -9.28 -11.17
C ALA A 66 -8.79 -10.03 -11.81
N GLU A 67 -8.82 -10.23 -13.13
CA GLU A 67 -7.74 -10.90 -13.84
C GLU A 67 -6.47 -10.04 -13.86
N CYS A 68 -6.60 -8.75 -14.15
CA CYS A 68 -5.49 -7.79 -14.05
C CYS A 68 -4.89 -7.79 -12.65
N ARG A 69 -5.73 -7.81 -11.62
CA ARG A 69 -5.29 -7.87 -10.22
C ARG A 69 -4.53 -9.16 -9.91
N LYS A 70 -5.06 -10.30 -10.34
CA LYS A 70 -4.38 -11.59 -10.15
C LYS A 70 -2.98 -11.59 -10.78
N LYS A 71 -2.84 -11.00 -11.98
CA LYS A 71 -1.53 -10.84 -12.63
C LYS A 71 -0.60 -9.90 -11.85
N GLN A 72 -1.13 -8.83 -11.23
CA GLN A 72 -0.36 -7.95 -10.35
C GLN A 72 0.15 -8.70 -9.11
N ASP A 73 -0.72 -9.45 -8.45
CA ASP A 73 -0.38 -10.25 -7.27
C ASP A 73 0.67 -11.35 -7.60
N GLU A 74 0.56 -11.97 -8.77
CA GLU A 74 1.57 -12.93 -9.27
C GLU A 74 2.93 -12.26 -9.52
N LEU A 75 2.95 -11.01 -10.00
CA LEU A 75 4.19 -10.24 -10.17
C LEU A 75 4.78 -9.83 -8.81
N GLU A 76 3.96 -9.34 -7.88
CA GLU A 76 4.38 -9.04 -6.51
C GLU A 76 4.99 -10.29 -5.84
N SER A 77 4.37 -11.47 -5.99
CA SER A 77 4.92 -12.72 -5.48
C SER A 77 6.29 -13.04 -6.08
N LYS A 78 6.46 -12.90 -7.40
CA LYS A 78 7.75 -13.11 -8.06
C LYS A 78 8.83 -12.12 -7.61
N MET A 79 8.45 -10.89 -7.26
CA MET A 79 9.37 -9.91 -6.68
C MET A 79 9.79 -10.30 -5.26
N HIS A 80 8.87 -10.84 -4.46
CA HIS A 80 9.19 -11.39 -3.13
C HIS A 80 10.11 -12.63 -3.21
N ASP A 81 9.93 -13.49 -4.21
CA ASP A 81 10.84 -14.62 -4.44
C ASP A 81 12.24 -14.17 -4.87
N ASP A 82 12.33 -13.12 -5.71
CA ASP A 82 13.61 -12.50 -6.08
C ASP A 82 14.27 -11.85 -4.86
N LEU A 83 13.50 -11.18 -3.98
CA LEU A 83 13.99 -10.64 -2.71
C LEU A 83 14.60 -11.74 -1.83
N ALA A 84 13.94 -12.89 -1.71
CA ALA A 84 14.47 -14.01 -0.94
C ALA A 84 15.84 -14.49 -1.49
N SER A 85 15.95 -14.58 -2.81
CA SER A 85 17.20 -14.95 -3.50
C SER A 85 18.31 -13.91 -3.30
N VAL A 86 17.98 -12.62 -3.32
CA VAL A 86 18.90 -11.51 -3.06
C VAL A 86 19.36 -11.50 -1.60
N CYS A 87 18.41 -11.76 -0.68
CA CYS A 87 18.68 -11.86 0.74
C CYS A 87 19.61 -13.03 1.04
N GLU A 88 19.40 -14.21 0.45
CA GLU A 88 20.27 -15.37 0.62
C GLU A 88 21.72 -15.07 0.22
N LYS A 89 21.92 -14.44 -0.95
CA LYS A 89 23.25 -14.04 -1.44
C LYS A 89 23.98 -13.06 -0.53
N LEU A 90 23.24 -12.18 0.13
CA LEU A 90 23.80 -11.16 1.01
C LEU A 90 23.89 -11.64 2.47
N SER A 91 23.08 -12.61 2.89
CA SER A 91 22.91 -13.03 4.29
C SER A 91 24.20 -13.42 5.00
N SER A 92 25.17 -13.98 4.28
CA SER A 92 26.50 -14.36 4.80
C SER A 92 27.43 -13.17 5.02
N HIS A 93 27.13 -12.02 4.44
CA HIS A 93 28.00 -10.85 4.40
C HIS A 93 27.43 -9.61 5.10
N LEU A 94 26.15 -9.63 5.48
CA LEU A 94 25.51 -8.53 6.19
C LEU A 94 25.87 -8.55 7.67
N SER A 95 26.26 -7.40 8.20
CA SER A 95 26.59 -7.22 9.63
C SER A 95 25.34 -7.21 10.51
N SER A 96 24.18 -6.85 9.95
CA SER A 96 22.89 -7.00 10.61
C SER A 96 22.27 -8.36 10.29
N THR A 97 22.44 -9.33 11.18
CA THR A 97 21.73 -10.61 11.09
C THR A 97 20.28 -10.42 11.59
N PRO A 98 19.23 -10.64 10.78
CA PRO A 98 18.02 -11.25 11.32
C PRO A 98 18.34 -12.72 11.53
N SER A 99 18.16 -13.20 12.75
CA SER A 99 17.97 -14.63 12.97
C SER A 99 16.90 -15.14 12.01
N ARG A 100 17.09 -16.34 11.43
CA ARG A 100 16.26 -17.07 10.44
C ARG A 100 14.77 -17.27 10.81
N ALA A 101 14.23 -16.55 11.80
CA ALA A 101 12.92 -16.79 12.41
C ALA A 101 11.79 -15.86 11.93
N SER A 102 11.97 -15.02 10.89
CA SER A 102 10.95 -14.06 10.46
C SER A 102 10.07 -14.50 9.27
N MET A 103 10.01 -15.81 8.97
CA MET A 103 8.97 -16.38 8.08
C MET A 103 7.61 -16.61 8.79
N SER A 104 7.40 -16.08 9.99
CA SER A 104 6.08 -16.11 10.64
C SER A 104 5.29 -14.85 10.30
N LYS A 105 4.42 -15.02 9.30
CA LYS A 105 3.14 -14.34 9.11
C LYS A 105 2.48 -14.05 10.47
N LYS A 106 2.65 -12.85 11.02
CA LYS A 106 1.86 -12.36 12.16
C LYS A 106 1.59 -10.87 12.02
N ASN A 107 0.33 -10.61 11.70
CA ASN A 107 -0.52 -9.49 12.10
C ASN A 107 0.20 -8.36 12.85
N GLY A 108 0.22 -7.19 12.22
CA GLY A 108 0.15 -5.88 12.86
C GLY A 108 1.24 -5.58 13.88
N THR A 109 2.11 -4.63 13.52
CA THR A 109 3.03 -3.96 14.45
C THR A 109 4.16 -4.85 14.94
N GLU A 110 5.20 -5.00 14.12
CA GLU A 110 6.59 -4.98 14.60
C GLU A 110 7.53 -5.04 13.39
N SER A 111 8.38 -4.01 13.28
CA SER A 111 9.40 -3.85 12.26
C SER A 111 10.49 -4.91 12.48
N SER A 112 10.22 -6.16 12.11
CA SER A 112 11.23 -7.21 12.00
C SER A 112 12.32 -6.69 11.08
N ARG A 113 13.54 -6.52 11.62
CA ARG A 113 14.70 -5.93 10.92
C ARG A 113 15.22 -6.88 9.84
N GLU A 114 14.42 -7.17 8.83
CA GLU A 114 14.94 -7.68 7.57
C GLU A 114 15.92 -6.63 7.02
N PRO A 115 17.16 -7.02 6.71
CA PRO A 115 18.19 -6.07 6.32
C PRO A 115 17.88 -5.45 4.96
N ILE A 116 17.08 -6.15 4.17
CA ILE A 116 16.61 -5.77 2.85
C ILE A 116 15.10 -5.91 2.84
N ARG A 117 14.39 -4.89 2.36
CA ARG A 117 12.94 -4.90 2.19
C ARG A 117 12.56 -4.45 0.80
N LEU A 118 11.46 -4.99 0.28
CA LEU A 118 10.83 -4.48 -0.93
C LEU A 118 9.95 -3.27 -0.57
N VAL A 119 10.12 -2.16 -1.27
CA VAL A 119 9.40 -0.90 -1.05
C VAL A 119 8.93 -0.34 -2.39
N TYR A 120 7.70 0.18 -2.44
CA TYR A 120 7.17 0.88 -3.61
C TYR A 120 7.36 2.40 -3.46
N ASP A 121 8.07 3.03 -4.40
CA ASP A 121 8.22 4.49 -4.51
C ASP A 121 8.00 4.90 -5.98
N PRO A 122 6.79 5.34 -6.37
CA PRO A 122 6.47 5.67 -7.76
C PRO A 122 7.31 6.82 -8.30
N LYS A 123 7.83 7.71 -7.43
CA LYS A 123 8.71 8.82 -7.85
C LYS A 123 10.12 8.36 -8.18
N GLN A 124 10.50 7.17 -7.72
CA GLN A 124 11.83 6.59 -7.87
C GLN A 124 11.79 5.34 -8.78
N GLY A 125 10.75 5.25 -9.61
CA GLY A 125 10.62 4.20 -10.62
C GLY A 125 9.83 2.98 -10.17
N GLY A 126 9.06 3.02 -9.07
CA GLY A 126 8.17 1.91 -8.66
C GLY A 126 8.79 1.03 -7.56
N TRP A 127 8.84 -0.28 -7.78
CA TRP A 127 9.36 -1.24 -6.79
C TRP A 127 10.89 -1.20 -6.67
N LEU A 128 11.38 -1.14 -5.42
CA LEU A 128 12.79 -0.97 -5.04
C LEU A 128 13.17 -1.88 -3.87
N TYR A 129 14.41 -2.36 -3.87
CA TYR A 129 15.01 -2.94 -2.67
C TYR A 129 15.63 -1.84 -1.80
N ARG A 130 15.29 -1.83 -0.51
CA ARG A 130 15.86 -0.93 0.49
C ARG A 130 16.80 -1.72 1.39
N ILE A 131 18.04 -1.25 1.55
CA ILE A 131 19.03 -1.79 2.48
C ILE A 131 19.63 -0.70 3.38
N ASN A 132 20.12 -1.10 4.56
CA ASN A 132 20.84 -0.20 5.46
C ASN A 132 22.10 0.41 4.80
N ARG A 133 22.34 1.70 5.03
CA ARG A 133 23.47 2.44 4.44
C ARG A 133 24.84 1.89 4.84
N LYS A 134 24.95 1.25 6.01
CA LYS A 134 26.20 0.61 6.49
C LYS A 134 26.65 -0.53 5.58
N GLU A 135 25.73 -1.16 4.86
CA GLU A 135 25.98 -2.33 4.02
C GLU A 135 26.29 -1.94 2.56
N SER A 136 26.49 -0.66 2.25
CA SER A 136 26.72 -0.17 0.88
C SER A 136 27.89 -0.85 0.18
N ALA A 137 29.01 -1.02 0.91
CA ALA A 137 30.21 -1.63 0.36
C ALA A 137 30.00 -3.13 0.09
N THR A 138 29.33 -3.82 1.01
CA THR A 138 28.93 -5.22 0.87
C THR A 138 28.01 -5.41 -0.33
N LEU A 139 27.00 -4.54 -0.45
CA LEU A 139 26.03 -4.55 -1.54
C LEU A 139 26.72 -4.47 -2.90
N GLN A 140 27.60 -3.47 -3.10
CA GLN A 140 28.31 -3.27 -4.37
C GLN A 140 29.30 -4.41 -4.68
N LYS A 141 29.92 -5.00 -3.64
CA LYS A 141 30.86 -6.11 -3.82
C LYS A 141 30.16 -7.42 -4.19
N GLN A 142 29.04 -7.73 -3.57
CA GLN A 142 28.33 -9.01 -3.75
C GLN A 142 27.34 -8.98 -4.91
N LEU A 143 26.80 -7.81 -5.25
CA LEU A 143 25.88 -7.62 -6.36
C LEU A 143 26.43 -6.55 -7.31
N PRO A 144 27.33 -6.92 -8.25
CA PRO A 144 27.98 -5.95 -9.13
C PRO A 144 27.03 -5.34 -10.17
N ASN A 145 25.95 -6.04 -10.53
CA ASN A 145 25.04 -5.66 -11.61
C ASN A 145 23.76 -4.95 -11.10
N ILE A 146 23.86 -4.13 -10.06
CA ILE A 146 22.71 -3.40 -9.50
C ILE A 146 22.70 -1.94 -9.97
N THR A 147 21.51 -1.35 -9.95
CA THR A 147 21.31 0.08 -10.16
C THR A 147 20.85 0.72 -8.86
N ILE A 148 21.61 1.69 -8.33
CA ILE A 148 21.20 2.47 -7.16
C ILE A 148 20.34 3.63 -7.66
N GLN A 149 19.07 3.67 -7.25
CA GLN A 149 18.12 4.71 -7.66
C GLN A 149 18.23 5.95 -6.76
N VAL A 150 18.27 5.75 -5.45
CA VAL A 150 18.37 6.85 -4.49
C VAL A 150 19.03 6.40 -3.19
N THR A 151 19.78 7.32 -2.58
CA THR A 151 20.29 7.15 -1.20
C THR A 151 19.66 8.20 -0.31
N LYS A 152 18.93 7.77 0.73
CA LYS A 152 18.28 8.64 1.70
C LYS A 152 18.88 8.39 3.10
N LYS A 153 18.53 9.25 4.08
CA LYS A 153 18.90 9.04 5.49
C LYS A 153 18.46 7.65 6.00
N GLU A 154 17.37 7.15 5.45
CA GLU A 154 16.73 5.90 5.83
C GLU A 154 17.36 4.63 5.23
N GLY A 155 18.20 4.75 4.20
CA GLY A 155 18.80 3.60 3.52
C GLY A 155 19.17 3.87 2.06
N ILE A 156 19.71 2.84 1.43
CA ILE A 156 20.04 2.82 0.00
C ILE A 156 18.92 2.05 -0.71
N PHE A 157 18.39 2.65 -1.77
CA PHE A 157 17.33 2.08 -2.59
C PHE A 157 17.92 1.71 -3.95
N PHE A 158 17.79 0.45 -4.34
CA PHE A 158 18.43 -0.11 -5.51
C PHE A 158 17.52 -1.13 -6.21
N GLN A 159 17.88 -1.49 -7.44
CA GLN A 159 17.21 -2.50 -8.25
C GLN A 159 18.23 -3.50 -8.80
N THR A 160 17.80 -4.75 -8.91
CA THR A 160 18.47 -5.77 -9.73
C THR A 160 17.92 -5.71 -11.15
N PRO A 161 18.62 -6.25 -12.17
CA PRO A 161 18.11 -6.29 -13.54
C PRO A 161 16.78 -7.05 -13.63
N ARG A 162 16.66 -8.13 -12.83
CA ARG A 162 15.43 -8.91 -12.70
C ARG A 162 14.29 -8.12 -12.06
N LEU A 163 14.56 -7.38 -10.97
CA LEU A 163 13.54 -6.52 -10.38
C LEU A 163 13.09 -5.44 -11.37
N ASN A 164 14.03 -4.84 -12.11
CA ASN A 164 13.69 -3.84 -13.12
C ASN A 164 12.78 -4.40 -14.23
N GLU A 165 13.02 -5.62 -14.70
CA GLU A 165 12.14 -6.30 -15.67
C GLU A 165 10.73 -6.54 -15.09
N LEU A 166 10.65 -7.06 -13.86
CA LEU A 166 9.37 -7.30 -13.18
C LEU A 166 8.60 -5.99 -12.97
N ASN A 167 9.31 -4.92 -12.62
CA ASN A 167 8.74 -3.61 -12.38
C ASN A 167 8.23 -2.96 -13.68
N GLY A 168 8.91 -3.18 -14.81
CA GLY A 168 8.40 -2.82 -16.14
C GLY A 168 7.07 -3.51 -16.46
N LYS A 169 7.00 -4.84 -16.25
CA LYS A 169 5.76 -5.61 -16.44
C LYS A 169 4.63 -5.13 -15.51
N TYR A 170 4.96 -4.85 -14.25
CA TYR A 170 4.01 -4.33 -13.27
C TYR A 170 3.50 -2.95 -13.69
N SER A 171 4.38 -2.05 -14.14
CA SER A 171 4.02 -0.72 -14.60
C SER A 171 3.07 -0.75 -15.80
N THR A 172 3.36 -1.59 -16.81
CA THR A 172 2.46 -1.76 -17.96
C THR A 172 1.09 -2.29 -17.54
N LEU A 173 1.05 -3.32 -16.70
CA LEU A 173 -0.20 -3.88 -16.20
C LEU A 173 -0.99 -2.89 -15.36
N ASN A 174 -0.30 -2.08 -14.55
CA ASN A 174 -0.91 -1.03 -13.75
C ASN A 174 -1.46 0.12 -14.61
N ALA A 175 -0.79 0.46 -15.72
CA ALA A 175 -1.32 1.41 -16.68
C ALA A 175 -2.61 0.89 -17.33
N SER A 176 -2.62 -0.37 -17.80
CA SER A 176 -3.83 -0.99 -18.36
C SER A 176 -4.97 -1.07 -17.34
N TYR A 177 -4.66 -1.37 -16.07
CA TYR A 177 -5.64 -1.37 -14.98
C TYR A 177 -6.28 0.02 -14.77
N ASN A 178 -5.51 1.11 -14.90
CA ASN A 178 -6.02 2.47 -14.71
C ASN A 178 -6.76 3.04 -15.94
N GLU A 179 -6.58 2.43 -17.11
CA GLU A 179 -7.27 2.80 -18.36
C GLU A 179 -8.59 2.04 -18.56
N THR A 180 -8.81 0.96 -17.80
CA THR A 180 -10.03 0.14 -17.83
C THR A 180 -11.08 0.72 -16.90
#